data_AF-A0A832KHG6-F1
#
_entry.id   AF-A0A832KHG6-F1
#
_cell.length_a   1.000
_cell.length_b   1.000
_cell.length_c   1.000
_cell.angle_alpha   90.00
_cell.angle_beta   90.00
_cell.angle_gamma   90.00
#
_symmetry.space_group_name_H-M   'P 1'
#
loop_
_entity.id
_entity.type
_entity.pdbx_description
1 polymer ?
#
loop_
_entity_poly.entity_id
_entity_poly.type
_entity_poly.pdbx_seq_one_letter_code
_entity_poly.pdbx_strand_id
1 'polypeptide(L)'
;MIVPMKKVSVIVQAHNKDSMLKSLRKRGVMHIFTEAVRTEKSEVLRRKLDDLAKVRNNILDKVDAKNLPPQKHVSEEVFVELHERYLQLIETANNLEEEVAKDNTSIELLRPWGDFNPDEIAQLSREGVSLAFYTLSKKDMKALDPDIPYIELAPMGALQAIAVVNTTLENISGVTRFEIPDVSLAELEERNAYAKQRLVEIDATLKEAGIYLDAYQHMISRTEQELNFDQVSANSDGGDDLSWITGYLPAPEESDFSKFASNQGWAYLIEDPSEDDNPPTQVKYAKGTGIIKPLFDILGTVPGYRENDISLWFLLFFTLFFAMIIGDAGYGLVFLLAAAGMHIKAKKANTMVLLIYVLSMATIVWGSLTGTWFGSKMILESIPFLQNLVIPSISNYPELFGLDAVTAQNQVMKFCFIIGTVQLSLACVLNIVHKAPNKDLSLFADIGWMIDILALYFVVLQLVVGEPVNYSMVAGAIGLGFMLVVVFGAQGPGIPFGKGLTAGLGGFFTTFLNTISCFSNIMSYIRLFAVGMASVAIAQSFNSMAGGMLSGFAAIAGILVLVIGHSLNLVMGLLSVVVHGVRLNLLEFSGQLGMEWTGISYEPFSQTVQEN
;
A
#
# COMPACT_ATOMS: atom_id res chain seq x y z
N MET A 1 -8.23 -14.56 19.06
CA MET A 1 -7.51 -14.45 20.34
C MET A 1 -6.03 -14.51 20.05
N ILE A 2 -5.23 -13.67 20.69
CA ILE A 2 -3.76 -13.77 20.62
C ILE A 2 -3.33 -15.05 21.33
N VAL A 3 -2.50 -15.86 20.68
CA VAL A 3 -1.97 -17.09 21.25
C VAL A 3 -0.86 -16.73 22.24
N PRO A 4 -0.90 -17.21 23.49
CA PRO A 4 0.18 -16.99 24.45
C PRO A 4 1.51 -17.53 23.90
N MET A 5 2.58 -16.75 24.06
CA MET A 5 3.95 -17.08 23.66
C MET A 5 4.79 -17.46 24.87
N LYS A 6 5.78 -18.32 24.65
CA LYS A 6 6.85 -18.67 25.59
C LYS A 6 8.18 -18.19 25.03
N LYS A 7 9.03 -17.64 25.89
CA LYS A 7 10.42 -17.31 25.57
C LYS A 7 11.26 -18.56 25.76
N VAL A 8 12.02 -18.93 24.73
CA VAL A 8 12.79 -20.17 24.72
C VAL A 8 14.23 -19.88 24.36
N SER A 9 15.16 -20.33 25.20
CA SER A 9 16.59 -20.31 24.93
C SER A 9 17.07 -21.74 24.73
N VAL A 10 17.67 -22.04 23.58
CA VAL A 10 18.22 -23.36 23.26
C VAL A 10 19.74 -23.29 23.33
N ILE A 11 20.35 -24.18 24.11
CA ILE A 11 21.78 -24.18 24.40
C ILE A 11 22.40 -25.49 23.91
N VAL A 12 23.47 -25.37 23.13
CA VAL A 12 24.24 -26.48 22.59
C VAL A 12 25.75 -26.22 22.72
N GLN A 13 26.56 -27.27 22.56
CA GLN A 13 28.00 -27.09 22.39
C GLN A 13 28.29 -26.33 21.08
N ALA A 14 29.30 -25.46 21.08
CA ALA A 14 29.55 -24.54 19.96
C ALA A 14 29.68 -25.26 18.59
N HIS A 15 30.32 -26.44 18.55
CA HIS A 15 30.45 -27.23 17.32
C HIS A 15 29.13 -27.80 16.77
N ASN A 16 28.07 -27.86 17.59
CA ASN A 16 26.74 -28.35 17.19
C ASN A 16 25.79 -27.23 16.75
N LYS A 17 26.23 -25.97 16.77
CA LYS A 17 25.42 -24.79 16.43
C LYS A 17 24.71 -24.93 15.07
N ASP A 18 25.44 -25.23 14.00
CA ASP A 18 24.85 -25.33 12.66
C ASP A 18 23.86 -26.50 12.54
N SER A 19 24.14 -27.61 13.22
CA SER A 19 23.24 -28.76 13.28
C SER A 19 21.94 -28.41 14.01
N MET A 20 22.05 -27.69 15.14
CA MET A 20 20.91 -27.18 15.89
C MET A 20 20.05 -26.25 15.03
N LEU A 21 20.65 -25.25 14.37
CA LEU A 21 19.93 -24.30 13.52
C LEU A 21 19.22 -25.00 12.35
N LYS A 22 19.88 -25.97 11.70
CA LYS A 22 19.25 -26.77 10.63
C LYS A 22 18.05 -27.56 11.13
N SER A 23 18.16 -28.17 12.31
CA SER A 23 17.07 -28.93 12.93
C SER A 23 15.91 -28.02 13.38
N LEU A 24 16.20 -26.85 13.95
CA LEU A 24 15.19 -25.83 14.30
C LEU A 24 14.47 -25.32 13.06
N ARG A 25 15.21 -24.99 11.99
CA ARG A 25 14.68 -24.55 10.70
C ARG A 25 13.76 -25.60 10.07
N LYS A 26 14.14 -26.87 10.10
CA LYS A 26 13.30 -27.97 9.60
C LYS A 26 11.99 -28.10 10.38
N ARG A 27 12.03 -27.82 11.69
CA ARG A 27 10.86 -27.94 12.56
C ARG A 27 9.91 -26.75 12.42
N GLY A 28 10.43 -25.54 12.24
CA GLY A 28 9.62 -24.35 11.93
C GLY A 28 8.70 -23.87 13.07
N VAL A 29 9.18 -23.95 14.32
CA VAL A 29 8.35 -23.71 15.53
C VAL A 29 8.81 -22.54 16.40
N MET A 30 9.95 -21.92 16.08
CA MET A 30 10.52 -20.85 16.90
C MET A 30 10.71 -19.61 16.04
N HIS A 31 10.13 -18.49 16.44
CA HIS A 31 10.44 -17.18 15.89
C HIS A 31 11.71 -16.66 16.55
N ILE A 32 12.69 -16.28 15.75
CA ILE A 32 13.99 -15.83 16.22
C ILE A 32 14.17 -14.39 15.77
N PHE A 33 14.33 -13.49 16.74
CA PHE A 33 14.68 -12.11 16.42
C PHE A 33 16.09 -12.07 15.87
N THR A 34 16.25 -11.42 14.73
CA THR A 34 17.55 -11.20 14.11
C THR A 34 17.78 -9.71 14.00
N GLU A 35 18.90 -9.23 14.56
CA GLU A 35 19.41 -7.93 14.17
C GLU A 35 20.11 -8.08 12.81
N ALA A 36 20.09 -7.02 12.02
CA ALA A 36 20.75 -7.00 10.71
C ALA A 36 22.28 -6.92 10.90
N VAL A 37 22.89 -8.04 11.29
CA VAL A 37 24.34 -8.19 11.38
C VAL A 37 24.89 -8.29 9.96
N ARG A 38 25.81 -7.37 9.60
CA ARG A 38 26.50 -7.40 8.31
C ARG A 38 27.73 -8.29 8.40
N THR A 39 27.59 -9.52 7.95
CA THR A 39 28.70 -10.44 7.68
C THR A 39 29.09 -10.33 6.21
N GLU A 40 30.33 -10.69 5.86
CA GLU A 40 30.78 -10.76 4.46
C GLU A 40 29.85 -11.69 3.63
N LYS A 41 29.47 -12.85 4.21
CA LYS A 41 28.52 -13.78 3.58
C LYS A 41 27.15 -13.15 3.36
N SER A 42 26.61 -12.41 4.34
CA SER A 42 25.32 -11.74 4.20
C SER A 42 25.32 -10.67 3.10
N GLU A 43 26.44 -9.95 2.89
CA GLU A 43 26.55 -8.97 1.82
C GLU A 43 26.59 -9.64 0.44
N VAL A 44 27.31 -10.76 0.30
CA VAL A 44 27.33 -11.56 -0.93
C VAL A 44 25.93 -12.08 -1.26
N LEU A 45 25.21 -12.62 -0.27
CA LEU A 45 23.85 -13.13 -0.45
C LEU A 45 22.85 -12.03 -0.81
N ARG A 46 22.98 -10.83 -0.21
CA ARG A 46 22.15 -9.67 -0.57
C ARG A 46 22.37 -9.22 -2.01
N ARG A 47 23.62 -9.09 -2.45
CA ARG A 47 23.95 -8.76 -3.85
C ARG A 47 23.37 -9.79 -4.81
N LYS A 48 23.53 -11.08 -4.50
CA LYS A 48 22.95 -12.17 -5.30
C LYS A 48 21.43 -12.07 -5.38
N LEU A 49 20.75 -11.72 -4.28
CA LEU A 49 19.30 -11.55 -4.25
C LEU A 49 18.87 -10.37 -5.14
N ASP A 50 19.58 -9.24 -5.05
CA ASP A 50 19.32 -8.06 -5.87
C ASP A 50 19.49 -8.36 -7.38
N ASP A 51 20.55 -9.08 -7.75
CA ASP A 51 20.80 -9.49 -9.14
C ASP A 51 19.72 -10.44 -9.66
N LEU A 52 19.33 -11.44 -8.86
CA LEU A 52 18.23 -12.36 -9.20
C LEU A 52 16.91 -11.63 -9.38
N ALA A 53 16.59 -10.70 -8.48
CA ALA A 53 15.37 -9.90 -8.52
C ALA A 53 15.37 -8.96 -9.74
N LYS A 54 16.51 -8.32 -10.04
CA LYS A 54 16.70 -7.47 -11.21
C LYS A 54 16.39 -8.23 -12.50
N VAL A 55 16.97 -9.42 -12.69
CA VAL A 55 16.73 -10.22 -13.89
C VAL A 55 15.28 -10.69 -13.97
N ARG A 56 14.72 -11.20 -12.86
CA ARG A 56 13.32 -11.66 -12.83
C ARG A 56 12.34 -10.53 -13.20
N ASN A 57 12.52 -9.34 -12.64
CA ASN A 57 11.63 -8.21 -12.90
C ASN A 57 11.75 -7.72 -14.36
N ASN A 58 12.97 -7.66 -14.91
CA ASN A 58 13.17 -7.33 -16.33
C ASN A 58 12.47 -8.34 -17.26
N ILE A 59 12.53 -9.64 -16.95
CA ILE A 59 11.79 -10.66 -17.72
C ILE A 59 10.28 -10.45 -17.57
N LEU A 60 9.80 -10.21 -16.34
CA LEU A 60 8.38 -10.03 -16.06
C LEU A 60 7.78 -8.84 -16.80
N ASP A 61 8.51 -7.72 -16.92
CA ASP A 61 8.08 -6.52 -17.64
C ASP A 61 7.90 -6.76 -19.15
N LYS A 62 8.55 -7.79 -19.71
CA LYS A 62 8.47 -8.14 -21.14
C LYS A 62 7.41 -9.20 -21.45
N VAL A 63 6.80 -9.82 -20.44
CA VAL A 63 5.84 -10.93 -20.58
C VAL A 63 4.43 -10.47 -20.19
N ASP A 64 3.41 -10.99 -20.88
CA ASP A 64 2.02 -10.75 -20.47
C ASP A 64 1.72 -11.50 -19.17
N ALA A 65 1.65 -10.76 -18.06
CA ALA A 65 1.34 -11.29 -16.73
C ALA A 65 0.02 -12.09 -16.66
N LYS A 66 -0.92 -11.88 -17.61
CA LYS A 66 -2.18 -12.63 -17.67
C LYS A 66 -2.05 -14.00 -18.35
N ASN A 67 -1.01 -14.19 -19.17
CA ASN A 67 -0.79 -15.38 -19.99
C ASN A 67 0.67 -15.83 -19.91
N LEU A 68 1.09 -16.26 -18.71
CA LEU A 68 2.44 -16.80 -18.50
C LEU A 68 2.64 -18.10 -19.29
N PRO A 69 3.78 -18.29 -19.96
CA PRO A 69 4.09 -19.52 -20.65
C PRO A 69 4.30 -20.68 -19.65
N PRO A 70 4.17 -21.95 -20.09
CA PRO A 70 4.46 -23.10 -19.25
C PRO A 70 5.88 -23.04 -18.68
N GLN A 71 5.99 -23.16 -17.36
CA GLN A 71 7.25 -22.97 -16.65
C GLN A 71 8.14 -24.20 -16.78
N LYS A 72 9.45 -23.98 -17.00
CA LYS A 72 10.45 -25.02 -17.22
C LYS A 72 11.36 -25.11 -16.00
N HIS A 73 11.49 -26.31 -15.44
CA HIS A 73 12.48 -26.60 -14.41
C HIS A 73 13.85 -26.82 -15.05
N VAL A 74 14.88 -26.27 -14.42
CA VAL A 74 16.29 -26.37 -14.80
C VAL A 74 17.12 -26.79 -13.60
N SER A 75 18.27 -27.44 -13.84
CA SER A 75 19.24 -27.72 -12.79
C SER A 75 19.94 -26.43 -12.35
N GLU A 76 20.54 -26.45 -11.15
CA GLU A 76 21.21 -25.27 -10.59
C GLU A 76 22.40 -24.79 -11.45
N GLU A 77 23.19 -25.73 -11.97
CA GLU A 77 24.32 -25.41 -12.86
C GLU A 77 23.86 -24.67 -14.13
N VAL A 78 22.80 -25.17 -14.77
CA VAL A 78 22.21 -24.55 -15.96
C VAL A 78 21.58 -23.20 -15.62
N PHE A 79 20.97 -23.08 -14.43
CA PHE A 79 20.40 -21.82 -13.98
C PHE A 79 21.47 -20.72 -13.80
N VAL A 80 22.63 -21.05 -13.24
CA VAL A 80 23.72 -20.08 -13.07
C VAL A 80 24.19 -19.54 -14.41
N GLU A 81 24.41 -20.41 -15.40
CA GLU A 81 24.81 -20.00 -16.76
C GLU A 81 23.72 -19.13 -17.44
N LEU A 82 22.45 -19.52 -17.31
CA LEU A 82 21.33 -18.72 -17.81
C LEU A 82 21.26 -17.35 -17.13
N HIS A 83 21.45 -17.30 -15.81
CA HIS A 83 21.41 -16.06 -15.06
C HIS A 83 22.52 -15.10 -15.46
N GLU A 84 23.76 -15.57 -15.58
CA GLU A 84 24.88 -14.76 -16.06
C GLU A 84 24.61 -14.21 -17.47
N ARG A 85 24.11 -15.07 -18.38
CA ARG A 85 23.74 -14.65 -19.73
C ARG A 85 22.67 -13.56 -19.73
N TYR A 86 21.59 -13.72 -18.97
CA TYR A 86 20.51 -12.72 -18.94
C TYR A 86 20.94 -11.43 -18.24
N LEU A 87 21.76 -11.51 -17.20
CA LEU A 87 22.32 -10.34 -16.53
C LEU A 87 23.19 -9.53 -17.50
N GLN A 88 24.08 -10.19 -18.26
CA GLN A 88 24.89 -9.55 -19.30
C GLN A 88 24.05 -8.93 -20.42
N LEU A 89 22.97 -9.60 -20.85
CA LEU A 89 22.06 -9.04 -21.85
C LEU A 89 21.37 -7.77 -21.35
N ILE A 90 20.93 -7.74 -20.08
CA ILE A 90 20.32 -6.56 -19.46
C ILE A 90 21.34 -5.42 -19.33
N GLU A 91 22.57 -5.71 -18.93
CA GLU A 91 23.64 -4.70 -18.88
C GLU A 91 23.96 -4.16 -20.28
N THR A 92 24.03 -5.03 -21.28
CA THR A 92 24.21 -4.63 -22.68
C THR A 92 23.05 -3.75 -23.17
N ALA A 93 21.81 -4.11 -22.82
CA ALA A 93 20.64 -3.29 -23.17
C ALA A 93 20.72 -1.90 -22.53
N ASN A 94 21.05 -1.80 -21.25
CA ASN A 94 21.20 -0.50 -20.57
C ASN A 94 22.26 0.38 -21.24
N ASN A 95 23.41 -0.20 -21.60
CA ASN A 95 24.48 0.53 -22.30
C ASN A 95 24.03 0.99 -23.69
N LEU A 96 23.34 0.13 -24.45
CA LEU A 96 22.80 0.48 -25.77
C LEU A 96 21.70 1.55 -25.69
N GLU A 97 20.86 1.53 -24.65
CA GLU A 97 19.86 2.58 -24.41
C GLU A 97 20.52 3.94 -24.14
N GLU A 98 21.59 3.96 -23.34
CA GLU A 98 22.39 5.17 -23.10
C GLU A 98 23.06 5.68 -24.39
N GLU A 99 23.64 4.77 -25.18
CA GLU A 99 24.21 5.09 -26.51
C GLU A 99 23.15 5.66 -27.46
N VAL A 100 21.98 5.03 -27.56
CA VAL A 100 20.87 5.50 -28.40
C VAL A 100 20.39 6.89 -27.97
N ALA A 101 20.29 7.15 -26.67
CA ALA A 101 19.90 8.46 -26.15
C ALA A 101 20.93 9.54 -26.50
N LYS A 102 22.23 9.24 -26.33
CA LYS A 102 23.33 10.12 -26.71
C LYS A 102 23.32 10.38 -28.22
N ASP A 103 23.17 9.34 -29.02
CA ASP A 103 23.17 9.42 -30.48
C ASP A 103 21.97 10.19 -31.01
N ASN A 104 20.77 9.98 -30.47
CA ASN A 104 19.59 10.76 -30.85
C ASN A 104 19.81 12.25 -30.59
N THR A 105 20.45 12.61 -29.48
CA THR A 105 20.77 14.00 -29.15
C THR A 105 21.74 14.60 -30.19
N SER A 106 22.80 13.87 -30.56
CA SER A 106 23.75 14.28 -31.60
C SER A 106 23.11 14.35 -32.99
N ILE A 107 22.25 13.39 -33.34
CA ILE A 107 21.48 13.37 -34.59
C ILE A 107 20.58 14.58 -34.68
N GLU A 108 19.83 14.93 -33.63
CA GLU A 108 18.96 16.12 -33.63
C GLU A 108 19.73 17.43 -33.82
N LEU A 109 20.95 17.52 -33.26
CA LEU A 109 21.85 18.66 -33.45
C LEU A 109 22.40 18.74 -34.88
N LEU A 110 22.74 17.60 -35.49
CA LEU A 110 23.34 17.51 -36.83
C LEU A 110 22.31 17.57 -37.97
N ARG A 111 21.08 17.10 -37.75
CA ARG A 111 20.05 16.96 -38.78
C ARG A 111 19.80 18.22 -39.63
N PRO A 112 19.77 19.44 -39.06
CA PRO A 112 19.53 20.63 -39.86
C PRO A 112 20.80 21.13 -40.59
N TRP A 113 21.99 20.61 -40.28
CA TRP A 113 23.22 20.82 -41.05
C TRP A 113 23.37 19.84 -42.23
N GLY A 114 22.66 18.72 -42.17
CA GLY A 114 22.72 17.65 -43.17
C GLY A 114 23.86 16.67 -42.92
N ASP A 115 24.00 15.71 -43.83
CA ASP A 115 25.06 14.71 -43.77
C ASP A 115 26.32 15.21 -44.49
N PHE A 116 27.45 15.13 -43.80
CA PHE A 116 28.76 15.51 -44.30
C PHE A 116 29.84 14.65 -43.63
N ASN A 117 30.97 14.47 -44.32
CA ASN A 117 32.09 13.71 -43.78
C ASN A 117 33.06 14.64 -43.00
N PRO A 118 33.21 14.48 -41.67
CA PRO A 118 34.14 15.28 -40.88
C PRO A 118 35.60 15.21 -41.37
N ASP A 119 36.02 14.07 -41.93
CA ASP A 119 37.38 13.88 -42.44
C ASP A 119 37.69 14.76 -43.65
N GLU A 120 36.70 15.02 -44.51
CA GLU A 120 36.86 15.91 -45.67
C GLU A 120 37.08 17.36 -45.21
N ILE A 121 36.37 17.79 -44.17
CA ILE A 121 36.56 19.12 -43.57
C ILE A 121 37.92 19.21 -42.87
N ALA A 122 38.34 18.14 -42.18
CA ALA A 122 39.66 18.07 -41.58
C ALA A 122 40.78 18.08 -42.63
N GLN A 123 40.56 17.43 -43.79
CA GLN A 123 41.50 17.45 -44.92
C GLN A 123 41.61 18.85 -45.52
N LEU A 124 40.50 19.55 -45.75
CA LEU A 124 40.52 20.94 -46.20
C LEU A 124 41.33 21.83 -45.27
N SER A 125 41.17 21.65 -43.95
CA SER A 125 41.98 22.38 -42.96
C SER A 125 43.48 22.08 -43.07
N ARG A 126 43.87 20.85 -43.43
CA ARG A 126 45.30 20.49 -43.65
C ARG A 126 45.84 21.06 -44.96
N GLU A 127 44.99 21.22 -45.97
CA GLU A 127 45.32 21.83 -47.26
C GLU A 127 45.29 23.38 -47.24
N GLY A 128 45.04 23.98 -46.08
CA GLY A 128 45.12 25.43 -45.85
C GLY A 128 43.78 26.17 -45.97
N VAL A 129 42.65 25.44 -45.97
CA VAL A 129 41.30 25.99 -45.98
C VAL A 129 40.59 25.62 -44.68
N SER A 130 40.56 26.52 -43.69
CA SER A 130 39.79 26.31 -42.46
C SER A 130 38.36 26.81 -42.63
N LEU A 131 37.38 26.02 -42.17
CA LEU A 131 35.96 26.34 -42.22
C LEU A 131 35.40 26.41 -40.81
N ALA A 132 34.74 27.52 -40.47
CA ALA A 132 34.05 27.69 -39.20
C ALA A 132 32.55 27.92 -39.44
N PHE A 133 31.71 27.10 -38.82
CA PHE A 133 30.27 27.03 -39.07
C PHE A 133 29.49 27.83 -38.03
N TYR A 134 28.55 28.65 -38.47
CA TYR A 134 27.78 29.56 -37.61
C TYR A 134 26.33 29.67 -38.05
N THR A 135 25.43 29.91 -37.08
CA THR A 135 24.04 30.30 -37.34
C THR A 135 23.79 31.73 -36.88
N LEU A 136 23.18 32.56 -37.74
CA LEU A 136 22.89 33.97 -37.49
C LEU A 136 21.44 34.34 -37.81
N SER A 137 20.93 35.42 -37.20
CA SER A 137 19.65 36.00 -37.60
C SER A 137 19.79 36.78 -38.92
N LYS A 138 18.68 36.98 -39.65
CA LYS A 138 18.66 37.80 -40.87
C LYS A 138 19.11 39.25 -40.65
N LYS A 139 19.05 39.75 -39.41
CA LYS A 139 19.53 41.09 -39.05
C LYS A 139 21.05 41.11 -38.93
N ASP A 140 21.61 40.09 -38.28
CA ASP A 140 23.06 40.01 -38.01
C ASP A 140 23.84 39.65 -39.28
N MET A 141 23.23 38.89 -40.20
CA MET A 141 23.80 38.62 -41.53
C MET A 141 24.04 39.91 -42.34
N LYS A 142 23.16 40.92 -42.21
CA LYS A 142 23.35 42.22 -42.88
C LYS A 142 24.39 43.11 -42.20
N ALA A 143 24.76 42.79 -40.97
CA ALA A 143 25.76 43.50 -40.19
C ALA A 143 27.16 42.86 -40.31
N LEU A 144 27.29 41.77 -41.07
CA LEU A 144 28.57 41.11 -41.33
C LEU A 144 29.44 41.99 -42.23
N ASP A 145 30.75 42.05 -41.92
CA ASP A 145 31.72 42.80 -42.71
C ASP A 145 31.80 42.24 -44.15
N PRO A 146 31.64 43.09 -45.21
CA PRO A 146 31.71 42.64 -46.60
C PRO A 146 33.03 41.97 -46.99
N ASP A 147 34.12 42.22 -46.25
CA ASP A 147 35.44 41.67 -46.55
C ASP A 147 35.66 40.25 -45.99
N ILE A 148 34.72 39.70 -45.21
CA ILE A 148 34.82 38.33 -44.68
C ILE A 148 34.30 37.33 -45.74
N PRO A 149 35.13 36.40 -46.22
CA PRO A 149 34.66 35.38 -47.15
C PRO A 149 33.80 34.34 -46.41
N TYR A 150 32.54 34.22 -46.80
CA TYR A 150 31.61 33.21 -46.28
C TYR A 150 30.87 32.47 -47.40
N ILE A 151 30.39 31.27 -47.08
CA ILE A 151 29.53 30.44 -47.92
C ILE A 151 28.16 30.38 -47.24
N GLU A 152 27.10 30.73 -47.96
CA GLU A 152 25.73 30.56 -47.47
C GLU A 152 25.31 29.08 -47.55
N LEU A 153 24.89 28.53 -46.42
CA LEU A 153 24.35 27.17 -46.33
C LEU A 153 22.81 27.22 -46.34
N ALA A 154 22.17 26.04 -46.33
CA ALA A 154 20.72 25.95 -46.26
C ALA A 154 20.18 26.63 -44.98
N PRO A 155 19.06 27.39 -45.06
CA PRO A 155 18.49 28.06 -43.90
C PRO A 155 17.94 27.06 -42.87
N MET A 156 18.22 27.31 -41.58
CA MET A 156 17.79 26.50 -40.44
C MET A 156 16.62 27.21 -39.73
N GLY A 157 15.43 27.17 -40.36
CA GLY A 157 14.23 27.82 -39.85
C GLY A 157 14.30 29.35 -39.95
N ALA A 158 14.30 30.04 -38.80
CA ALA A 158 14.40 31.51 -38.74
C ALA A 158 15.85 32.03 -38.81
N LEU A 159 16.84 31.13 -38.69
CA LEU A 159 18.27 31.43 -38.72
C LEU A 159 18.89 31.03 -40.06
N GLN A 160 19.91 31.77 -40.50
CA GLN A 160 20.73 31.44 -41.66
C GLN A 160 22.00 30.74 -41.18
N ALA A 161 22.32 29.58 -41.77
CA ALA A 161 23.60 28.93 -41.57
C ALA A 161 24.64 29.44 -42.57
N ILE A 162 25.86 29.70 -42.10
CA ILE A 162 27.00 30.10 -42.94
C ILE A 162 28.27 29.33 -42.55
N ALA A 163 29.16 29.13 -43.51
CA ALA A 163 30.53 28.66 -43.27
C ALA A 163 31.51 29.79 -43.61
N VAL A 164 32.30 30.22 -42.63
CA VAL A 164 33.31 31.28 -42.78
C VAL A 164 34.65 30.65 -43.13
N VAL A 165 35.36 31.23 -44.10
CA VAL A 165 36.58 30.65 -44.69
C VAL A 165 37.83 31.35 -44.13
N ASN A 166 38.79 30.58 -43.63
CA ASN A 166 40.11 31.04 -43.19
C ASN A 166 40.12 32.12 -42.10
N THR A 167 38.99 32.32 -41.41
CA THR A 167 38.85 33.26 -40.29
C THR A 167 37.76 32.78 -39.33
N THR A 168 37.71 33.38 -38.15
CA THR A 168 36.69 33.11 -37.11
C THR A 168 35.98 34.40 -36.76
N LEU A 169 34.66 34.32 -36.55
CA LEU A 169 33.87 35.45 -36.08
C LEU A 169 34.05 35.60 -34.58
N GLU A 170 35.03 36.41 -34.17
CA GLU A 170 35.22 36.81 -32.78
C GLU A 170 34.44 38.11 -32.50
N ASN A 171 33.76 38.20 -31.35
CA ASN A 171 33.09 39.39 -30.82
C ASN A 171 31.77 39.87 -31.48
N ILE A 172 31.00 38.98 -32.11
CA ILE A 172 29.64 39.32 -32.59
C ILE A 172 28.58 38.72 -31.66
N SER A 173 27.80 39.59 -31.02
CA SER A 173 26.66 39.21 -30.18
C SER A 173 25.53 38.58 -31.01
N GLY A 174 25.09 37.36 -30.67
CA GLY A 174 24.00 36.67 -31.36
C GLY A 174 24.43 35.59 -32.37
N VAL A 175 25.73 35.29 -32.44
CA VAL A 175 26.28 34.22 -33.28
C VAL A 175 26.46 32.96 -32.45
N THR A 176 25.93 31.84 -32.93
CA THR A 176 26.18 30.51 -32.33
C THR A 176 27.14 29.74 -33.22
N ARG A 177 28.29 29.36 -32.68
CA ARG A 177 29.27 28.50 -33.36
C ARG A 177 28.80 27.05 -33.30
N PHE A 178 28.83 26.38 -34.43
CA PHE A 178 28.63 24.95 -34.51
C PHE A 178 29.99 24.25 -34.48
N GLU A 179 30.17 23.35 -33.52
CA GLU A 179 31.35 22.49 -33.44
C GLU A 179 31.07 21.22 -34.23
N ILE A 180 31.99 20.88 -35.11
CA ILE A 180 31.88 19.70 -35.96
C ILE A 180 32.17 18.46 -35.12
N PRO A 181 31.25 17.50 -35.04
CA PRO A 181 31.50 16.23 -34.35
C PRO A 181 32.51 15.37 -35.10
N ASP A 182 33.13 14.42 -34.39
CA ASP A 182 34.10 13.47 -34.96
C ASP A 182 33.46 12.41 -35.88
N VAL A 183 32.12 12.34 -35.92
CA VAL A 183 31.34 11.28 -36.57
C VAL A 183 30.29 11.91 -37.48
N SER A 184 30.08 11.33 -38.66
CA SER A 184 29.08 11.81 -39.63
C SER A 184 27.64 11.55 -39.16
N LEU A 185 26.66 12.26 -39.75
CA LEU A 185 25.25 12.03 -39.46
C LEU A 185 24.83 10.62 -39.90
N ALA A 186 25.27 10.19 -41.09
CA ALA A 186 24.98 8.84 -41.59
C ALA A 186 25.52 7.74 -40.67
N GLU A 187 26.74 7.89 -40.14
CA GLU A 187 27.33 6.91 -39.22
C GLU A 187 26.62 6.87 -37.86
N LEU A 188 26.18 8.04 -37.34
CA LEU A 188 25.34 8.08 -36.13
C LEU A 188 23.97 7.44 -36.36
N GLU A 189 23.32 7.71 -37.49
CA GLU A 189 22.03 7.10 -37.84
C GLU A 189 22.16 5.58 -38.00
N GLU A 190 23.25 5.09 -38.62
CA GLU A 190 23.55 3.67 -38.77
C GLU A 190 23.81 3.00 -37.42
N ARG A 191 24.66 3.60 -36.57
CA ARG A 191 24.94 3.10 -35.21
C ARG A 191 23.67 3.03 -34.37
N ASN A 192 22.85 4.08 -34.42
CA ASN A 192 21.60 4.15 -33.68
C ASN A 192 20.58 3.13 -34.19
N ALA A 193 20.49 2.92 -35.50
CA ALA A 193 19.65 1.89 -36.11
C ALA A 193 20.10 0.48 -35.68
N TYR A 194 21.41 0.20 -35.70
CA TYR A 194 21.99 -1.05 -35.23
C TYR A 194 21.70 -1.29 -33.74
N ALA A 195 21.93 -0.28 -32.89
CA ALA A 195 21.67 -0.37 -31.46
C ALA A 195 20.18 -0.62 -31.16
N LYS A 196 19.26 0.10 -31.84
CA LYS A 196 17.81 -0.12 -31.76
C LYS A 196 17.42 -1.53 -32.19
N GLN A 197 17.98 -2.04 -33.30
CA GLN A 197 17.72 -3.41 -33.73
C GLN A 197 18.21 -4.41 -32.68
N ARG A 198 19.40 -4.20 -32.12
CA ARG A 198 19.96 -5.07 -31.10
C ARG A 198 19.13 -5.09 -29.82
N LEU A 199 18.58 -3.94 -29.40
CA LEU A 199 17.64 -3.86 -28.28
C LEU A 199 16.38 -4.69 -28.53
N VAL A 200 15.83 -4.66 -29.75
CA VAL A 200 14.66 -5.49 -30.12
C VAL A 200 14.98 -6.99 -30.03
N GLU A 201 16.18 -7.41 -30.45
CA GLU A 201 16.65 -8.80 -30.33
C GLU A 201 16.83 -9.24 -28.87
N ILE A 202 17.39 -8.36 -28.03
CA ILE A 202 17.54 -8.62 -26.60
C ILE A 202 16.16 -8.75 -25.94
N ASP A 203 15.23 -7.85 -26.26
CA ASP A 203 13.86 -7.88 -25.74
C ASP A 203 13.12 -9.16 -26.14
N ALA A 204 13.28 -9.62 -27.38
CA ALA A 204 12.74 -10.90 -27.82
C ALA A 204 13.32 -12.08 -27.01
N THR A 205 14.64 -12.06 -26.77
CA THR A 205 15.33 -13.08 -25.97
C THR A 205 14.87 -13.09 -24.51
N LEU A 206 14.70 -11.92 -23.89
CA LEU A 206 14.19 -11.80 -22.52
C LEU A 206 12.73 -12.24 -22.41
N LYS A 207 11.91 -11.98 -23.45
CA LYS A 207 10.53 -12.46 -23.50
C LYS A 207 10.45 -13.99 -23.55
N GLU A 208 11.34 -14.63 -24.31
CA GLU A 208 11.45 -16.10 -24.33
C GLU A 208 11.90 -16.67 -22.97
N ALA A 209 12.67 -15.90 -22.19
CA ALA A 209 13.08 -16.28 -20.84
C ALA A 209 11.92 -16.34 -19.83
N GLY A 210 10.72 -15.89 -20.20
CA GLY A 210 9.51 -15.97 -19.36
C GLY A 210 9.16 -17.39 -18.89
N ILE A 211 9.69 -18.43 -19.53
CA ILE A 211 9.56 -19.83 -19.09
C ILE A 211 10.33 -20.17 -17.81
N TYR A 212 11.26 -19.32 -17.38
CA TYR A 212 12.14 -19.56 -16.23
C TYR A 212 11.75 -18.75 -14.98
N LEU A 213 10.61 -18.04 -14.99
CA LEU A 213 10.18 -17.19 -13.88
C LEU A 213 10.03 -17.97 -12.56
N ASP A 214 9.52 -19.20 -12.60
CA ASP A 214 9.43 -20.07 -11.43
C ASP A 214 10.82 -20.48 -10.91
N ALA A 215 11.79 -20.71 -11.80
CA ALA A 215 13.16 -21.04 -11.42
C ALA A 215 13.83 -19.85 -10.71
N TYR A 216 13.62 -18.62 -11.21
CA TYR A 216 14.07 -17.41 -10.52
C TYR A 216 13.40 -17.25 -9.15
N GLN A 217 12.08 -17.44 -9.08
CA GLN A 217 11.36 -17.35 -7.81
C GLN A 217 11.88 -18.36 -6.79
N HIS A 218 12.13 -19.61 -7.21
CA HIS A 218 12.72 -20.64 -6.39
C HIS A 218 14.12 -20.26 -5.87
N MET A 219 14.99 -19.74 -6.74
CA MET A 219 16.34 -19.33 -6.37
C MET A 219 16.37 -18.10 -5.47
N ILE A 220 15.46 -17.14 -5.66
CA ILE A 220 15.27 -16.01 -4.74
C ILE A 220 14.87 -16.51 -3.37
N SER A 221 13.81 -17.34 -3.28
CA SER A 221 13.34 -17.86 -2.00
C SER A 221 14.40 -18.71 -1.28
N ARG A 222 15.19 -19.50 -2.03
CA ARG A 222 16.33 -20.23 -1.45
C ARG A 222 17.42 -19.29 -0.93
N THR A 223 17.75 -18.23 -1.67
CA THR A 223 18.78 -17.25 -1.27
C THR A 223 18.32 -16.44 -0.05
N GLU A 224 17.03 -16.07 0.02
CA GLU A 224 16.39 -15.45 1.20
C GLU A 224 16.49 -16.35 2.43
N GLN A 225 16.23 -17.65 2.28
CA GLN A 225 16.38 -18.60 3.37
C GLN A 225 17.82 -18.77 3.83
N GLU A 226 18.77 -18.78 2.91
CA GLU A 226 20.20 -18.85 3.26
C GLU A 226 20.64 -17.58 3.98
N LEU A 227 20.18 -16.41 3.53
CA LEU A 227 20.42 -15.14 4.19
C LEU A 227 19.82 -15.12 5.61
N ASN A 228 18.58 -15.57 5.78
CA ASN A 228 17.94 -15.68 7.09
C ASN A 228 18.71 -16.66 8.00
N PHE A 229 19.15 -17.81 7.47
CA PHE A 229 19.99 -18.75 8.22
C PHE A 229 21.32 -18.12 8.66
N ASP A 230 21.99 -17.37 7.78
CA ASP A 230 23.23 -16.67 8.10
C ASP A 230 23.01 -15.60 9.17
N GLN A 231 21.93 -14.83 9.08
CA GLN A 231 21.57 -13.82 10.09
C GLN A 231 21.25 -14.45 11.44
N VAL A 232 20.44 -15.51 11.47
CA VAL A 232 20.14 -16.27 12.70
C VAL A 232 21.42 -16.84 13.31
N SER A 233 22.32 -17.37 12.46
CA SER A 233 23.62 -17.88 12.91
C SER A 233 24.51 -16.76 13.46
N ALA A 234 24.54 -15.59 12.83
CA ALA A 234 25.34 -14.45 13.28
C ALA A 234 24.81 -13.85 14.60
N ASN A 235 23.50 -13.93 14.84
CA ASN A 235 22.85 -13.46 16.07
C ASN A 235 22.82 -14.51 17.20
N SER A 236 23.41 -15.70 17.01
CA SER A 236 23.54 -16.64 18.12
C SER A 236 24.57 -16.11 19.10
N ASP A 237 24.22 -16.06 20.38
CA ASP A 237 25.18 -15.76 21.43
C ASP A 237 25.98 -17.01 21.80
N GLY A 238 27.17 -16.81 22.37
CA GLY A 238 28.04 -17.92 22.73
C GLY A 238 29.48 -17.54 22.99
N GLY A 239 30.21 -18.48 23.59
CA GLY A 239 31.67 -18.48 23.65
C GLY A 239 32.22 -19.71 22.93
N ASP A 240 33.49 -20.03 23.19
CA ASP A 240 34.18 -21.13 22.49
C ASP A 240 33.57 -22.52 22.78
N ASP A 241 32.97 -22.72 23.95
CA ASP A 241 32.44 -24.02 24.37
C ASP A 241 30.93 -24.19 24.15
N LEU A 242 30.15 -23.13 24.33
CA LEU A 242 28.69 -23.14 24.32
C LEU A 242 28.15 -22.04 23.41
N SER A 243 27.13 -22.38 22.63
CA SER A 243 26.35 -21.43 21.84
C SER A 243 24.86 -21.62 22.14
N TRP A 244 24.14 -20.51 22.21
CA TRP A 244 22.71 -20.52 22.42
C TRP A 244 21.97 -19.56 21.50
N ILE A 245 20.67 -19.81 21.35
CA ILE A 245 19.78 -18.94 20.61
C ILE A 245 18.47 -18.76 21.35
N THR A 246 17.99 -17.52 21.38
CA THR A 246 16.77 -17.14 22.09
C THR A 246 15.70 -16.77 21.07
N GLY A 247 14.50 -17.27 21.28
CA GLY A 247 13.35 -16.99 20.44
C GLY A 247 12.03 -17.18 21.18
N TYR A 248 10.95 -17.14 20.43
CA TYR A 248 9.60 -17.29 20.96
C TYR A 248 8.87 -18.42 20.24
N LEU A 249 8.08 -19.19 20.99
CA LEU A 249 7.17 -20.20 20.42
C LEU A 249 5.78 -20.11 21.04
N PRO A 250 4.71 -20.56 20.36
CA PRO A 250 3.38 -20.60 20.90
C PRO A 250 3.30 -21.57 22.08
N ALA A 251 2.73 -21.16 23.22
CA ALA A 251 2.59 -22.00 24.42
C ALA A 251 1.97 -23.39 24.16
N PRO A 252 1.00 -23.59 23.24
CA PRO A 252 0.52 -24.92 22.89
C PRO A 252 1.58 -25.87 22.33
N GLU A 253 2.65 -25.34 21.73
CA GLU A 253 3.74 -26.12 21.11
C GLU A 253 4.88 -26.45 22.09
N GLU A 254 4.82 -25.96 23.32
CA GLU A 254 5.84 -26.16 24.37
C GLU A 254 6.16 -27.64 24.61
N SER A 255 5.13 -28.47 24.73
CA SER A 255 5.29 -29.90 25.03
C SER A 255 5.92 -30.69 23.88
N ASP A 256 5.62 -30.30 22.64
CA ASP A 256 6.19 -30.93 21.45
C ASP A 256 7.62 -30.46 21.21
N PHE A 257 7.91 -29.19 21.49
CA PHE A 257 9.27 -28.64 21.48
C PHE A 257 10.17 -29.33 22.52
N SER A 258 9.68 -29.49 23.75
CA SER A 258 10.44 -30.14 24.83
C SER A 258 10.86 -31.58 24.48
N LYS A 259 9.94 -32.35 23.87
CA LYS A 259 10.24 -33.72 23.37
C LYS A 259 11.26 -33.68 22.24
N PHE A 260 11.14 -32.73 21.32
CA PHE A 260 12.05 -32.57 20.21
C PHE A 260 13.47 -32.23 20.67
N ALA A 261 13.61 -31.23 21.55
CA ALA A 261 14.89 -30.82 22.12
C ALA A 261 15.55 -31.96 22.91
N SER A 262 14.77 -32.72 23.67
CA SER A 262 15.25 -33.90 24.42
C SER A 262 15.78 -34.99 23.47
N ASN A 263 15.09 -35.28 22.38
CA ASN A 263 15.53 -36.27 21.38
C ASN A 263 16.81 -35.86 20.65
N GLN A 264 17.08 -34.57 20.54
CA GLN A 264 18.30 -34.03 19.93
C GLN A 264 19.44 -33.83 20.96
N GLY A 265 19.18 -34.05 22.25
CA GLY A 265 20.16 -33.87 23.33
C GLY A 265 20.49 -32.41 23.63
N TRP A 266 19.57 -31.47 23.38
CA TRP A 266 19.79 -30.05 23.64
C TRP A 266 19.38 -29.66 25.05
N ALA A 267 20.13 -28.74 25.66
CA ALA A 267 19.68 -28.05 26.86
C ALA A 267 18.76 -26.89 26.42
N TYR A 268 17.70 -26.63 27.19
CA TYR A 268 16.76 -25.56 26.86
C TYR A 268 16.17 -24.94 28.14
N LEU A 269 15.83 -23.66 28.05
CA LEU A 269 15.15 -22.89 29.08
C LEU A 269 13.87 -22.32 28.48
N ILE A 270 12.72 -22.58 29.11
CA ILE A 270 11.41 -22.06 28.71
C ILE A 270 10.88 -21.20 29.84
N GLU A 271 10.59 -19.95 29.54
CA GLU A 271 10.11 -18.95 30.49
C GLU A 271 8.91 -18.20 29.92
N ASP A 272 8.10 -17.61 30.80
CA ASP A 272 7.09 -16.65 30.40
C ASP A 272 7.76 -15.31 30.03
N PRO A 273 7.36 -14.65 28.93
CA PRO A 273 7.91 -13.34 28.57
C PRO A 273 7.72 -12.31 29.69
N SER A 274 8.77 -11.56 30.01
CA SER A 274 8.71 -10.48 31.02
C SER A 274 7.84 -9.31 30.56
N GLU A 275 7.48 -8.38 31.45
CA GLU A 275 6.72 -7.18 31.09
C GLU A 275 7.42 -6.33 30.03
N ASP A 276 8.76 -6.29 30.07
CA ASP A 276 9.60 -5.55 29.11
C ASP A 276 9.86 -6.33 27.79
N ASP A 277 9.47 -7.60 27.71
CA ASP A 277 9.63 -8.39 26.48
C ASP A 277 8.50 -8.03 25.48
N ASN A 278 8.87 -7.86 24.21
CA ASN A 278 7.94 -7.71 23.09
C ASN A 278 7.90 -8.99 22.24
N PRO A 279 7.17 -10.03 22.67
CA PRO A 279 7.03 -11.26 21.90
C PRO A 279 6.24 -11.02 20.60
N PRO A 280 6.44 -11.86 19.58
CA PRO A 280 5.66 -11.80 18.35
C PRO A 280 4.20 -12.20 18.61
N THR A 281 3.29 -11.65 17.83
CA THR A 281 1.86 -11.89 17.90
C THR A 281 1.43 -12.92 16.88
N GLN A 282 0.78 -13.99 17.36
CA GLN A 282 0.03 -14.92 16.53
C GLN A 282 -1.45 -14.79 16.85
N VAL A 283 -2.26 -14.36 15.89
CA VAL A 283 -3.72 -14.24 16.07
C VAL A 283 -4.38 -15.54 15.62
N LYS A 284 -4.99 -16.25 16.57
CA LYS A 284 -5.88 -17.38 16.28
C LYS A 284 -7.31 -16.88 16.16
N TYR A 285 -7.80 -16.82 14.94
CA TYR A 285 -9.17 -16.42 14.67
C TYR A 285 -10.17 -17.51 15.10
N ALA A 286 -11.23 -17.10 15.80
CA ALA A 286 -12.39 -17.96 16.01
C ALA A 286 -13.13 -18.21 14.68
N LYS A 287 -13.96 -19.26 14.62
CA LYS A 287 -14.74 -19.59 13.42
C LYS A 287 -15.52 -18.34 12.93
N GLY A 288 -15.33 -17.96 11.67
CA GLY A 288 -15.97 -16.77 11.06
C GLY A 288 -15.19 -15.46 11.23
N THR A 289 -14.43 -15.26 12.31
CA THR A 289 -13.66 -14.01 12.50
C THR A 289 -12.45 -13.91 11.58
N GLY A 290 -11.93 -15.04 11.09
CA GLY A 290 -10.76 -15.08 10.20
C GLY A 290 -11.01 -14.45 8.83
N ILE A 291 -12.26 -14.12 8.50
CA ILE A 291 -12.65 -13.43 7.26
C ILE A 291 -11.95 -12.07 7.14
N ILE A 292 -11.63 -11.41 8.26
CA ILE A 292 -10.96 -10.10 8.26
C ILE A 292 -9.46 -10.17 7.97
N LYS A 293 -8.82 -11.33 8.11
CA LYS A 293 -7.36 -11.48 7.99
C LYS A 293 -6.77 -10.84 6.72
N PRO A 294 -7.34 -11.03 5.51
CA PRO A 294 -6.77 -10.43 4.30
C PRO A 294 -6.74 -8.90 4.34
N LEU A 295 -7.67 -8.27 5.05
CA LEU A 295 -7.65 -6.82 5.23
C LEU A 295 -6.46 -6.39 6.11
N PHE A 296 -6.23 -7.06 7.24
CA PHE A 296 -5.06 -6.77 8.09
C PHE A 296 -3.74 -7.04 7.36
N ASP A 297 -3.66 -8.13 6.58
CA ASP A 297 -2.50 -8.43 5.75
C ASP A 297 -2.22 -7.30 4.73
N ILE A 298 -3.25 -6.76 4.07
CA ILE A 298 -3.13 -5.63 3.12
C ILE A 298 -2.71 -4.33 3.83
N LEU A 299 -3.23 -4.10 5.04
CA LEU A 299 -2.92 -2.92 5.83
C LEU A 299 -1.53 -3.00 6.48
N GLY A 300 -0.93 -4.19 6.53
CA GLY A 300 0.34 -4.42 7.21
C GLY A 300 0.27 -4.18 8.72
N THR A 301 -0.92 -4.29 9.32
CA THR A 301 -1.12 -4.02 10.75
C THR A 301 -1.23 -5.32 11.54
N VAL A 302 -0.45 -5.39 12.62
CA VAL A 302 -0.45 -6.52 13.56
C VAL A 302 -0.71 -5.98 14.96
N PRO A 303 -1.70 -6.52 15.69
CA PRO A 303 -1.94 -6.09 17.06
C PRO A 303 -0.73 -6.44 17.94
N GLY A 304 -0.43 -5.58 18.90
CA GLY A 304 0.57 -5.86 19.92
C GLY A 304 0.20 -7.10 20.73
N TYR A 305 1.20 -7.84 21.23
CA TYR A 305 0.94 -9.12 21.92
C TYR A 305 0.07 -8.98 23.16
N ARG A 306 0.19 -7.85 23.87
CA ARG A 306 -0.60 -7.52 25.06
C ARG A 306 -1.85 -6.70 24.75
N GLU A 307 -2.13 -6.44 23.48
CA GLU A 307 -3.31 -5.68 23.06
C GLU A 307 -4.56 -6.57 22.97
N ASN A 308 -5.73 -5.93 22.97
CA ASN A 308 -6.99 -6.64 22.81
C ASN A 308 -7.17 -7.12 21.37
N ASP A 309 -7.64 -8.36 21.19
CA ASP A 309 -8.06 -8.84 19.88
C ASP A 309 -9.41 -8.21 19.49
N ILE A 310 -9.36 -7.19 18.64
CA ILE A 310 -10.56 -6.52 18.12
C ILE A 310 -11.08 -7.07 16.79
N SER A 311 -10.55 -8.19 16.29
CA SER A 311 -10.83 -8.69 14.94
C SER A 311 -12.32 -8.83 14.60
N LEU A 312 -13.14 -9.29 15.57
CA LEU A 312 -14.58 -9.43 15.40
C LEU A 312 -15.28 -8.06 15.22
N TRP A 313 -14.97 -7.13 16.12
CA TRP A 313 -15.57 -5.79 16.11
C TRP A 313 -15.12 -4.99 14.90
N PHE A 314 -13.84 -5.10 14.56
CA PHE A 314 -13.27 -4.53 13.35
C PHE A 314 -14.01 -5.04 12.11
N LEU A 315 -14.21 -6.36 11.97
CA LEU A 315 -14.94 -6.94 10.84
C LEU A 315 -16.37 -6.38 10.75
N LEU A 316 -17.08 -6.29 11.88
CA LEU A 316 -18.47 -5.84 11.92
C LEU A 316 -18.59 -4.37 11.48
N PHE A 317 -17.82 -3.47 12.09
CA PHE A 317 -17.89 -2.03 11.77
C PHE A 317 -17.30 -1.74 10.39
N PHE A 318 -16.19 -2.39 10.01
CA PHE A 318 -15.64 -2.25 8.67
C PHE A 318 -16.64 -2.67 7.58
N THR A 319 -17.35 -3.79 7.78
CA THR A 319 -18.39 -4.24 6.84
C THR A 319 -19.51 -3.21 6.71
N LEU A 320 -19.94 -2.64 7.83
CA LEU A 320 -20.96 -1.58 7.84
C LEU A 320 -20.45 -0.31 7.14
N PHE A 321 -19.23 0.15 7.42
CA PHE A 321 -18.65 1.33 6.78
C PHE A 321 -18.43 1.13 5.29
N PHE A 322 -17.97 -0.04 4.87
CA PHE A 322 -17.87 -0.41 3.48
C PHE A 322 -19.23 -0.29 2.78
N ALA A 323 -20.28 -0.86 3.39
CA ALA A 323 -21.63 -0.82 2.86
C ALA A 323 -22.16 0.63 2.73
N MET A 324 -21.93 1.47 3.74
CA MET A 324 -22.37 2.87 3.74
C MET A 324 -21.61 3.76 2.76
N ILE A 325 -20.29 3.58 2.65
CA ILE A 325 -19.43 4.38 1.75
C ILE A 325 -19.74 4.04 0.29
N ILE A 326 -19.84 2.75 -0.05
CA ILE A 326 -20.18 2.34 -1.42
C ILE A 326 -21.63 2.71 -1.74
N GLY A 327 -22.56 2.45 -0.80
CA GLY A 327 -23.88 3.06 -0.77
C GLY A 327 -24.87 2.60 -1.85
N ASP A 328 -24.47 1.69 -2.76
CA ASP A 328 -25.24 1.32 -3.95
C ASP A 328 -25.36 -0.21 -4.10
N ALA A 329 -26.59 -0.72 -4.17
CA ALA A 329 -26.87 -2.15 -4.26
C ALA A 329 -26.44 -2.76 -5.61
N GLY A 330 -26.45 -1.97 -6.69
CA GLY A 330 -25.94 -2.35 -7.99
C GLY A 330 -24.44 -2.63 -7.95
N TYR A 331 -23.67 -1.78 -7.28
CA TYR A 331 -22.22 -2.02 -7.09
C TYR A 331 -21.97 -3.21 -6.16
N GLY A 332 -22.79 -3.38 -5.12
CA GLY A 332 -22.78 -4.59 -4.29
C GLY A 332 -22.97 -5.87 -5.12
N LEU A 333 -23.89 -5.86 -6.09
CA LEU A 333 -24.09 -6.98 -7.01
C LEU A 333 -22.88 -7.21 -7.92
N VAL A 334 -22.23 -6.15 -8.42
CA VAL A 334 -20.98 -6.27 -9.20
C VAL A 334 -19.89 -6.96 -8.38
N PHE A 335 -19.70 -6.56 -7.11
CA PHE A 335 -18.75 -7.23 -6.22
C PHE A 335 -19.13 -8.69 -5.93
N LEU A 336 -20.43 -8.97 -5.78
CA LEU A 336 -20.92 -10.33 -5.56
C LEU A 336 -20.62 -11.25 -6.75
N LEU A 337 -20.84 -10.75 -7.98
CA LEU A 337 -20.53 -11.48 -9.21
C LEU A 337 -19.03 -11.68 -9.39
N ALA A 338 -18.22 -10.67 -9.07
CA ALA A 338 -16.76 -10.79 -9.08
C ALA A 338 -16.28 -11.87 -8.09
N ALA A 339 -16.82 -11.88 -6.86
CA ALA A 339 -16.51 -12.91 -5.87
C ALA A 339 -16.91 -14.32 -6.35
N ALA A 340 -18.09 -14.46 -6.96
CA ALA A 340 -18.54 -15.72 -7.55
C ALA A 340 -17.62 -16.20 -8.68
N GLY A 341 -17.19 -15.31 -9.57
CA GLY A 341 -16.22 -15.62 -10.63
C GLY A 341 -14.88 -16.11 -10.06
N MET A 342 -14.35 -15.44 -9.04
CA MET A 342 -13.13 -15.86 -8.34
C MET A 342 -13.29 -17.21 -7.65
N HIS A 343 -14.43 -17.46 -7.00
CA HIS A 343 -14.73 -18.73 -6.34
C HIS A 343 -14.74 -19.89 -7.34
N ILE A 344 -15.43 -19.73 -8.48
CA ILE A 344 -15.52 -20.75 -9.53
C ILE A 344 -14.13 -21.04 -10.11
N LYS A 345 -13.33 -20.00 -10.41
CA LYS A 345 -11.97 -20.15 -10.95
C LYS A 345 -11.03 -20.86 -9.97
N ALA A 346 -11.11 -20.52 -8.68
CA ALA A 346 -10.25 -21.08 -7.64
C ALA A 346 -10.69 -22.48 -7.15
N LYS A 347 -11.88 -22.96 -7.54
CA LYS A 347 -12.52 -24.22 -7.08
C LYS A 347 -12.70 -24.36 -5.55
N LYS A 348 -12.28 -23.37 -4.77
CA LYS A 348 -12.44 -23.24 -3.32
C LYS A 348 -12.56 -21.77 -2.95
N ALA A 349 -13.46 -21.44 -2.02
CA ALA A 349 -13.53 -20.10 -1.44
C ALA A 349 -12.35 -19.88 -0.49
N ASN A 350 -11.38 -19.07 -0.93
CA ASN A 350 -10.34 -18.57 -0.02
C ASN A 350 -10.92 -17.45 0.87
N THR A 351 -10.25 -17.14 1.98
CA THR A 351 -10.66 -16.11 2.97
C THR A 351 -10.94 -14.76 2.32
N MET A 352 -10.16 -14.36 1.31
CA MET A 352 -10.39 -13.13 0.53
C MET A 352 -11.76 -13.13 -0.16
N VAL A 353 -12.14 -14.24 -0.78
CA VAL A 353 -13.43 -14.37 -1.49
C VAL A 353 -14.58 -14.31 -0.48
N LEU A 354 -14.42 -14.93 0.70
CA LEU A 354 -15.40 -14.83 1.79
C LEU A 354 -15.56 -13.39 2.29
N LEU A 355 -14.48 -12.62 2.39
CA LEU A 355 -14.54 -11.22 2.76
C LEU A 355 -15.34 -10.42 1.73
N ILE A 356 -15.06 -10.58 0.43
CA ILE A 356 -15.80 -9.89 -0.63
C ILE A 356 -17.28 -10.30 -0.61
N TYR A 357 -17.62 -11.56 -0.31
CA TYR A 357 -19.02 -11.97 -0.11
C TYR A 357 -19.70 -11.22 1.04
N VAL A 358 -19.06 -11.13 2.20
CA VAL A 358 -19.64 -10.42 3.35
C VAL A 358 -19.83 -8.93 3.04
N LEU A 359 -18.83 -8.28 2.43
CA LEU A 359 -18.89 -6.87 2.06
C LEU A 359 -19.97 -6.61 1.00
N SER A 360 -20.01 -7.41 -0.08
CA SER A 360 -21.00 -7.27 -1.15
C SER A 360 -22.44 -7.46 -0.66
N MET A 361 -22.69 -8.47 0.18
CA MET A 361 -24.01 -8.68 0.76
C MET A 361 -24.43 -7.51 1.65
N ALA A 362 -23.53 -6.98 2.48
CA ALA A 362 -23.81 -5.81 3.29
C ALA A 362 -24.10 -4.56 2.44
N THR A 363 -23.34 -4.33 1.36
CA THR A 363 -23.59 -3.24 0.42
C THR A 363 -24.94 -3.39 -0.29
N ILE A 364 -25.34 -4.59 -0.70
CA ILE A 364 -26.65 -4.85 -1.30
C ILE A 364 -27.76 -4.52 -0.31
N VAL A 365 -27.63 -4.98 0.94
CA VAL A 365 -28.61 -4.67 2.00
C VAL A 365 -28.69 -3.17 2.22
N TRP A 366 -27.56 -2.50 2.45
CA TRP A 366 -27.54 -1.05 2.70
C TRP A 366 -28.08 -0.25 1.52
N GLY A 367 -27.63 -0.52 0.29
CA GLY A 367 -28.11 0.15 -0.91
C GLY A 367 -29.60 -0.09 -1.17
N SER A 368 -30.12 -1.27 -0.80
CA SER A 368 -31.57 -1.55 -0.86
C SER A 368 -32.34 -0.75 0.18
N LEU A 369 -31.80 -0.60 1.40
CA LEU A 369 -32.42 0.20 2.47
C LEU A 369 -32.44 1.70 2.15
N THR A 370 -31.41 2.21 1.47
CA THR A 370 -31.34 3.62 1.00
C THR A 370 -31.99 3.84 -0.37
N GLY A 371 -32.42 2.77 -1.05
CA GLY A 371 -33.07 2.82 -2.36
C GLY A 371 -32.16 3.12 -3.55
N THR A 372 -30.84 2.90 -3.41
CA THR A 372 -29.86 3.23 -4.46
C THR A 372 -29.46 1.99 -5.25
N TRP A 373 -29.82 1.99 -6.54
CA TRP A 373 -29.44 0.97 -7.52
C TRP A 373 -28.83 1.65 -8.75
N PHE A 374 -27.52 1.50 -8.95
CA PHE A 374 -26.73 2.21 -9.98
C PHE A 374 -27.00 3.73 -9.99
N GLY A 375 -27.31 4.34 -8.84
CA GLY A 375 -27.71 5.75 -8.75
C GLY A 375 -28.90 6.15 -9.64
N SER A 376 -29.79 5.23 -10.01
CA SER A 376 -30.91 5.48 -10.92
C SER A 376 -32.27 5.49 -10.21
N LYS A 377 -32.94 6.65 -10.25
CA LYS A 377 -34.32 6.82 -9.76
C LYS A 377 -35.31 5.93 -10.53
N MET A 378 -35.10 5.77 -11.84
CA MET A 378 -35.97 5.01 -12.73
C MET A 378 -36.07 3.52 -12.37
N ILE A 379 -34.97 2.93 -11.88
CA ILE A 379 -34.96 1.52 -11.44
C ILE A 379 -35.90 1.34 -10.23
N LEU A 380 -35.83 2.27 -9.29
CA LEU A 380 -36.68 2.24 -8.10
C LEU A 380 -38.15 2.50 -8.44
N GLU A 381 -38.45 3.41 -9.37
CA GLU A 381 -39.82 3.66 -9.87
C GLU A 381 -40.41 2.45 -10.61
N SER A 382 -39.58 1.72 -11.36
CA SER A 382 -40.04 0.60 -12.20
C SER A 382 -40.31 -0.69 -11.43
N ILE A 383 -39.75 -0.85 -10.22
CA ILE A 383 -39.83 -2.10 -9.45
C ILE A 383 -40.46 -1.84 -8.06
N PRO A 384 -41.78 -2.07 -7.90
CA PRO A 384 -42.49 -1.81 -6.64
C PRO A 384 -41.94 -2.58 -5.44
N PHE A 385 -41.39 -3.77 -5.66
CA PHE A 385 -40.77 -4.56 -4.59
C PHE A 385 -39.56 -3.84 -3.96
N LEU A 386 -38.75 -3.15 -4.76
CA LEU A 386 -37.59 -2.42 -4.25
C LEU A 386 -38.01 -1.22 -3.40
N GLN A 387 -39.11 -0.54 -3.75
CA GLN A 387 -39.65 0.57 -2.96
C GLN A 387 -40.08 0.14 -1.55
N ASN A 388 -40.66 -1.06 -1.42
CA ASN A 388 -41.08 -1.59 -0.11
C ASN A 388 -39.91 -1.96 0.82
N LEU A 389 -38.71 -2.17 0.26
CA LEU A 389 -37.50 -2.45 1.03
C LEU A 389 -36.80 -1.18 1.53
N VAL A 390 -37.09 -0.02 0.93
CA VAL A 390 -36.48 1.26 1.30
C VAL A 390 -37.05 1.73 2.63
N ILE A 391 -36.18 2.18 3.52
CA ILE A 391 -36.59 2.91 4.72
C ILE A 391 -36.75 4.39 4.31
N PRO A 392 -37.98 4.96 4.30
CA PRO A 392 -38.21 6.30 3.76
C PRO A 392 -37.30 7.37 4.36
N SER A 393 -37.04 7.30 5.67
CA SER A 393 -36.25 8.29 6.41
C SER A 393 -34.78 8.35 6.04
N ILE A 394 -34.21 7.32 5.40
CA ILE A 394 -32.80 7.26 4.98
C ILE A 394 -32.67 7.08 3.46
N SER A 395 -33.76 7.29 2.72
CA SER A 395 -33.79 7.17 1.27
C SER A 395 -32.93 8.25 0.61
N ASN A 396 -32.15 7.86 -0.38
CA ASN A 396 -31.44 8.80 -1.27
C ASN A 396 -32.36 9.45 -2.31
N TYR A 397 -33.60 8.99 -2.40
CA TYR A 397 -34.68 9.57 -3.21
C TYR A 397 -35.91 9.89 -2.33
N PRO A 398 -35.80 10.86 -1.41
CA PRO A 398 -36.84 11.13 -0.42
C PRO A 398 -38.14 11.68 -1.03
N GLU A 399 -38.04 12.30 -2.21
CA GLU A 399 -39.18 12.80 -3.00
C GLU A 399 -40.20 11.70 -3.33
N LEU A 400 -39.75 10.45 -3.52
CA LEU A 400 -40.62 9.32 -3.81
C LEU A 400 -41.51 8.92 -2.63
N PHE A 401 -41.13 9.36 -1.42
CA PHE A 401 -41.83 9.03 -0.17
C PHE A 401 -42.44 10.27 0.51
N GLY A 402 -42.49 11.42 -0.19
CA GLY A 402 -43.06 12.66 0.34
C GLY A 402 -42.24 13.31 1.45
N LEU A 403 -40.94 13.03 1.51
CA LEU A 403 -40.02 13.63 2.48
C LEU A 403 -39.13 14.68 1.82
N ASP A 404 -38.73 15.68 2.58
CA ASP A 404 -37.74 16.66 2.12
C ASP A 404 -36.31 16.11 2.22
N ALA A 405 -35.45 16.58 1.31
CA ALA A 405 -34.06 16.10 1.22
C ALA A 405 -33.24 16.40 2.48
N VAL A 406 -33.51 17.52 3.16
CA VAL A 406 -32.76 17.94 4.35
C VAL A 406 -33.07 17.00 5.52
N THR A 407 -34.34 16.64 5.71
CA THR A 407 -34.76 15.69 6.73
C THR A 407 -34.12 14.33 6.51
N ALA A 408 -34.15 13.79 5.29
CA ALA A 408 -33.52 12.50 5.00
C ALA A 408 -32.00 12.52 5.22
N GLN A 409 -31.31 13.56 4.75
CA GLN A 409 -29.87 13.74 4.98
C GLN A 409 -29.55 13.84 6.48
N ASN A 410 -30.33 14.61 7.24
CA ASN A 410 -30.19 14.74 8.69
C ASN A 410 -30.34 13.39 9.40
N GLN A 411 -31.23 12.50 8.95
CA GLN A 411 -31.37 11.17 9.53
C GLN A 411 -30.16 10.28 9.24
N VAL A 412 -29.60 10.33 8.03
CA VAL A 412 -28.38 9.58 7.71
C VAL A 412 -27.18 10.11 8.51
N MET A 413 -27.05 11.43 8.67
CA MET A 413 -26.02 12.04 9.53
C MET A 413 -26.16 11.58 10.99
N LYS A 414 -27.39 11.61 11.54
CA LYS A 414 -27.68 11.09 12.90
C LYS A 414 -27.26 9.64 13.03
N PHE A 415 -27.61 8.81 12.05
CA PHE A 415 -27.24 7.40 12.04
C PHE A 415 -25.72 7.19 12.04
N CYS A 416 -24.97 7.96 11.24
CA CYS A 416 -23.50 7.93 11.24
C CYS A 416 -22.92 8.28 12.62
N PHE A 417 -23.44 9.32 13.27
CA PHE A 417 -23.01 9.70 14.63
C PHE A 417 -23.38 8.63 15.67
N ILE A 418 -24.57 8.02 15.58
CA ILE A 418 -24.97 6.92 16.46
C ILE A 418 -23.98 5.77 16.35
N ILE A 419 -23.63 5.35 15.12
CA ILE A 419 -22.68 4.27 14.93
C ILE A 419 -21.32 4.63 15.52
N GLY A 420 -20.84 5.85 15.30
CA GLY A 420 -19.57 6.29 15.88
C GLY A 420 -19.56 6.31 17.40
N THR A 421 -20.62 6.84 18.01
CA THR A 421 -20.80 6.82 19.46
C THR A 421 -20.87 5.39 20.00
N VAL A 422 -21.58 4.48 19.33
CA VAL A 422 -21.66 3.06 19.71
C VAL A 422 -20.29 2.39 19.60
N GLN A 423 -19.55 2.63 18.52
CA GLN A 423 -18.23 2.05 18.31
C GLN A 423 -17.22 2.56 19.37
N LEU A 424 -17.18 3.86 19.63
CA LEU A 424 -16.30 4.44 20.64
C LEU A 424 -16.68 4.00 22.07
N SER A 425 -17.99 3.93 22.36
CA SER A 425 -18.46 3.42 23.67
C SER A 425 -18.10 1.95 23.86
N LEU A 426 -18.15 1.14 22.79
CA LEU A 426 -17.71 -0.24 22.84
C LEU A 426 -16.23 -0.36 23.20
N ALA A 427 -15.37 0.53 22.73
CA ALA A 427 -13.95 0.54 23.13
C ALA A 427 -13.82 0.73 24.66
N CYS A 428 -14.56 1.68 25.24
CA CYS A 428 -14.58 1.86 26.70
C CYS A 428 -15.10 0.62 27.43
N VAL A 429 -16.16 -0.03 26.92
CA VAL A 429 -16.70 -1.27 27.50
C VAL A 429 -15.66 -2.39 27.47
N LEU A 430 -14.94 -2.57 26.37
CA LEU A 430 -13.87 -3.55 26.25
C LEU A 430 -12.76 -3.31 27.29
N ASN A 431 -12.36 -2.05 27.47
CA ASN A 431 -11.37 -1.68 28.49
C ASN A 431 -11.86 -1.96 29.92
N ILE A 432 -13.12 -1.63 30.23
CA ILE A 432 -13.73 -1.91 31.54
C ILE A 432 -13.75 -3.42 31.82
N VAL A 433 -14.17 -4.23 30.85
CA VAL A 433 -14.23 -5.70 30.99
C VAL A 433 -12.83 -6.28 31.18
N HIS A 434 -11.81 -5.73 30.52
CA HIS A 434 -10.41 -6.16 30.67
C HIS A 434 -9.83 -5.79 32.05
N LYS A 435 -10.14 -4.58 32.55
CA LYS A 435 -9.58 -4.04 33.80
C LYS A 435 -10.30 -4.51 35.07
N ALA A 436 -11.59 -4.84 34.99
CA ALA A 436 -12.40 -5.21 36.14
C ALA A 436 -11.86 -6.42 36.95
N PRO A 437 -11.38 -7.52 36.32
CA PRO A 437 -10.81 -8.65 37.06
C PRO A 437 -9.54 -8.30 37.85
N ASN A 438 -8.74 -7.35 37.35
CA ASN A 438 -7.46 -6.95 37.94
C ASN A 438 -7.61 -5.91 39.06
N LYS A 439 -8.86 -5.52 39.41
CA LYS A 439 -9.18 -4.47 40.39
C LYS A 439 -8.47 -3.14 40.12
N ASP A 440 -8.23 -2.83 38.85
CA ASP A 440 -7.58 -1.60 38.41
C ASP A 440 -8.57 -0.43 38.52
N LEU A 441 -8.30 0.52 39.42
CA LEU A 441 -9.16 1.68 39.67
C LEU A 441 -9.28 2.60 38.44
N SER A 442 -8.38 2.48 37.46
CA SER A 442 -8.47 3.19 36.18
C SER A 442 -9.73 2.85 35.38
N LEU A 443 -10.45 1.77 35.74
CA LEU A 443 -11.76 1.42 35.16
C LEU A 443 -12.80 2.56 35.30
N PHE A 444 -12.72 3.37 36.36
CA PHE A 444 -13.61 4.51 36.56
C PHE A 444 -13.34 5.64 35.58
N ALA A 445 -12.11 5.76 35.08
CA ALA A 445 -11.78 6.70 34.01
C ALA A 445 -12.44 6.26 32.69
N ASP A 446 -12.46 4.96 32.38
CA ASP A 446 -13.16 4.45 31.18
C ASP A 446 -14.69 4.66 31.26
N ILE A 447 -15.27 4.58 32.46
CA ILE A 447 -16.68 4.97 32.70
C ILE A 447 -16.85 6.48 32.47
N GLY A 448 -15.91 7.31 32.94
CA GLY A 448 -15.88 8.74 32.68
C GLY A 448 -15.87 9.06 31.19
N TRP A 449 -14.98 8.41 30.43
CA TRP A 449 -14.93 8.52 28.97
C TRP A 449 -16.23 8.09 28.30
N MET A 450 -16.87 7.01 28.78
CA MET A 450 -18.16 6.58 28.25
C MET A 450 -19.27 7.63 28.47
N ILE A 451 -19.30 8.27 29.65
CA ILE A 451 -20.24 9.36 29.94
C ILE A 451 -19.96 10.55 29.00
N ASP A 452 -18.69 10.93 28.84
CA ASP A 452 -18.27 12.02 27.97
C ASP A 452 -18.65 11.74 26.50
N ILE A 453 -18.39 10.54 25.98
CA ILE A 453 -18.78 10.14 24.62
C ILE A 453 -20.28 10.29 24.39
N LEU A 454 -21.11 9.82 25.34
CA LEU A 454 -22.57 9.93 25.26
C LEU A 454 -23.06 11.38 25.36
N ALA A 455 -22.43 12.20 26.19
CA ALA A 455 -22.79 13.61 26.32
C ALA A 455 -22.34 14.44 25.10
N LEU A 456 -21.13 14.21 24.59
CA LEU A 456 -20.56 14.86 23.41
C LEU A 456 -21.34 14.51 22.14
N TYR A 457 -21.93 13.30 22.05
CA TYR A 457 -22.85 12.96 20.97
C TYR A 457 -24.01 13.97 20.84
N PHE A 458 -24.65 14.36 21.95
CA PHE A 458 -25.71 15.37 21.94
C PHE A 458 -25.19 16.75 21.52
N VAL A 459 -23.96 17.12 21.91
CA VAL A 459 -23.33 18.36 21.44
C VAL A 459 -23.13 18.34 19.92
N VAL A 460 -22.64 17.23 19.37
CA VAL A 460 -22.47 17.05 17.91
C VAL A 460 -23.80 17.14 17.18
N LEU A 461 -24.86 16.49 17.70
CA LEU A 461 -26.20 16.57 17.11
C LEU A 461 -26.76 18.00 17.09
N GLN A 462 -26.61 18.74 18.19
CA GLN A 462 -27.05 20.13 18.25
C GLN A 462 -26.28 21.02 17.26
N LEU A 463 -24.97 20.80 17.11
CA LEU A 463 -24.11 21.64 16.26
C LEU A 463 -24.28 21.34 14.77
N VAL A 464 -24.43 20.07 14.40
CA VAL A 464 -24.49 19.64 12.99
C VAL A 464 -25.92 19.57 12.47
N VAL A 465 -26.84 19.01 13.28
CA VAL A 465 -28.22 18.73 12.85
C VAL A 465 -29.22 19.73 13.42
N GLY A 466 -28.83 20.53 14.42
CA GLY A 466 -29.69 21.53 15.03
C GLY A 466 -30.73 20.97 16.00
N GLU A 467 -30.56 19.72 16.46
CA GLU A 467 -31.52 19.12 17.40
C GLU A 467 -31.44 19.78 18.79
N PRO A 468 -32.59 20.12 19.41
CA PRO A 468 -32.61 20.78 20.71
C PRO A 468 -32.08 19.87 21.82
N VAL A 469 -31.13 20.38 22.60
CA VAL A 469 -30.54 19.64 23.74
C VAL A 469 -30.72 20.36 25.07
N ASN A 470 -30.79 19.60 26.15
CA ASN A 470 -30.75 20.17 27.50
C ASN A 470 -29.31 20.48 27.91
N TYR A 471 -28.89 21.73 27.71
CA TYR A 471 -27.53 22.21 28.02
C TYR A 471 -27.09 21.92 29.45
N SER A 472 -28.00 22.04 30.43
CA SER A 472 -27.66 21.81 31.83
C SER A 472 -27.29 20.35 32.11
N MET A 473 -28.05 19.41 31.53
CA MET A 473 -27.78 17.99 31.66
C MET A 473 -26.50 17.59 30.93
N VAL A 474 -26.32 18.07 29.69
CA VAL A 474 -25.15 17.73 28.87
C VAL A 474 -23.87 18.29 29.51
N ALA A 475 -23.86 19.55 29.94
CA ALA A 475 -22.70 20.14 30.61
C ALA A 475 -22.38 19.45 31.95
N GLY A 476 -23.42 19.09 32.72
CA GLY A 476 -23.25 18.33 33.96
C GLY A 476 -22.66 16.93 33.72
N ALA A 477 -23.10 16.24 32.67
CA ALA A 477 -22.57 14.93 32.29
C ALA A 477 -21.09 15.01 31.86
N ILE A 478 -20.74 15.97 30.99
CA ILE A 478 -19.34 16.20 30.58
C ILE A 478 -18.47 16.55 31.79
N GLY A 479 -18.95 17.42 32.69
CA GLY A 479 -18.22 17.76 33.90
C GLY A 479 -17.97 16.55 34.82
N LEU A 480 -18.97 15.67 34.95
CA LEU A 480 -18.85 14.44 35.72
C LEU A 480 -17.87 13.45 35.08
N GLY A 481 -18.00 13.19 33.78
CA GLY A 481 -17.12 12.27 33.06
C GLY A 481 -15.67 12.74 33.07
N PHE A 482 -15.44 14.00 32.75
CA PHE A 482 -14.14 14.65 32.84
C PHE A 482 -13.51 14.53 34.23
N MET A 483 -14.26 14.79 35.29
CA MET A 483 -13.76 14.66 36.67
C MET A 483 -13.39 13.23 37.03
N LEU A 484 -14.17 12.23 36.58
CA LEU A 484 -13.83 10.82 36.78
C LEU A 484 -12.52 10.46 36.06
N VAL A 485 -12.32 10.94 34.84
CA VAL A 485 -11.07 10.71 34.10
C VAL A 485 -9.87 11.35 34.81
N VAL A 486 -9.99 12.60 35.27
CA VAL A 486 -8.90 13.29 35.98
C VAL A 486 -8.55 12.60 37.29
N VAL A 487 -9.56 12.14 38.05
CA VAL A 487 -9.32 11.50 39.35
C VAL A 487 -8.73 10.09 39.20
N PHE A 488 -9.25 9.29 38.26
CA PHE A 488 -8.94 7.86 38.16
C PHE A 488 -8.01 7.48 37.01
N GLY A 489 -7.74 8.38 36.06
CA GLY A 489 -6.98 8.07 34.83
C GLY A 489 -5.54 7.61 35.08
N ALA A 490 -4.92 8.05 36.17
CA ALA A 490 -3.56 7.67 36.56
C ALA A 490 -3.53 6.64 37.73
N GLN A 491 -4.65 6.01 38.06
CA GLN A 491 -4.76 5.03 39.15
C GLN A 491 -4.61 3.58 38.67
N GLY A 492 -3.48 3.28 38.04
CA GLY A 492 -3.14 1.92 37.59
C GLY A 492 -2.83 0.94 38.74
N PRO A 493 -2.64 -0.36 38.42
CA PRO A 493 -2.36 -1.40 39.41
C PRO A 493 -1.12 -1.06 40.27
N GLY A 494 -1.26 -1.13 41.60
CA GLY A 494 -0.15 -0.89 42.54
C GLY A 494 0.18 0.58 42.83
N ILE A 495 -0.50 1.54 42.21
CA ILE A 495 -0.28 2.97 42.46
C ILE A 495 -1.13 3.45 43.66
N PRO A 496 -0.55 4.07 44.69
CA PRO A 496 -1.33 4.67 45.79
C PRO A 496 -2.25 5.78 45.28
N PHE A 497 -3.50 5.81 45.76
CA PHE A 497 -4.52 6.79 45.34
C PHE A 497 -4.03 8.23 45.33
N GLY A 498 -3.30 8.67 46.37
CA GLY A 498 -2.77 10.03 46.46
C GLY A 498 -1.80 10.38 45.33
N LYS A 499 -0.89 9.45 44.97
CA LYS A 499 0.05 9.64 43.85
C LYS A 499 -0.69 9.66 42.51
N GLY A 500 -1.65 8.75 42.33
CA GLY A 500 -2.51 8.71 41.15
C GLY A 500 -3.32 10.00 40.98
N LEU A 501 -3.91 10.53 42.05
CA LEU A 501 -4.64 11.80 42.01
C LEU A 501 -3.72 12.98 41.65
N THR A 502 -2.52 13.05 42.23
CA THR A 502 -1.56 14.12 41.85
C THR A 502 -1.12 14.03 40.39
N ALA A 503 -0.91 12.81 39.87
CA ALA A 503 -0.57 12.59 38.47
C ALA A 503 -1.73 12.94 37.54
N GLY A 504 -2.96 12.56 37.92
CA GLY A 504 -4.18 12.89 37.18
C GLY A 504 -4.45 14.39 37.11
N LEU A 505 -4.28 15.11 38.24
CA LEU A 505 -4.34 16.58 38.27
C LEU A 505 -3.22 17.22 37.43
N GLY A 506 -2.01 16.64 37.44
CA GLY A 506 -0.93 17.06 36.54
C GLY A 506 -1.25 16.83 35.05
N GLY A 507 -2.02 15.77 34.75
CA GLY A 507 -2.53 15.44 33.43
C GLY A 507 -3.86 16.10 33.05
N PHE A 508 -4.35 17.07 33.85
CA PHE A 508 -5.63 17.75 33.60
C PHE A 508 -5.71 18.34 32.20
N PHE A 509 -4.66 19.05 31.76
CA PHE A 509 -4.63 19.69 30.45
C PHE A 509 -4.66 18.65 29.31
N THR A 510 -3.92 17.55 29.45
CA THR A 510 -3.96 16.43 28.50
C THR A 510 -5.35 15.82 28.43
N THR A 511 -6.00 15.61 29.58
CA THR A 511 -7.37 15.08 29.65
C THR A 511 -8.34 16.03 28.92
N PHE A 512 -8.20 17.33 29.12
CA PHE A 512 -9.01 18.34 28.44
C PHE A 512 -8.83 18.30 26.91
N LEU A 513 -7.59 18.19 26.44
CA LEU A 513 -7.31 18.01 25.01
C LEU A 513 -7.90 16.69 24.47
N ASN A 514 -7.83 15.61 25.24
CA ASN A 514 -8.40 14.31 24.87
C ASN A 514 -9.94 14.37 24.80
N THR A 515 -10.62 15.12 25.65
CA THR A 515 -12.08 15.35 25.55
C THR A 515 -12.43 16.11 24.26
N ILE A 516 -11.63 17.10 23.86
CA ILE A 516 -11.79 17.78 22.56
C ILE A 516 -11.53 16.81 21.39
N SER A 517 -10.50 15.96 21.51
CA SER A 517 -10.21 14.94 20.51
C SER A 517 -11.36 13.94 20.40
N CYS A 518 -11.98 13.52 21.51
CA CYS A 518 -13.16 12.65 21.52
C CYS A 518 -14.33 13.26 20.75
N PHE A 519 -14.60 14.55 20.96
CA PHE A 519 -15.58 15.30 20.16
C PHE A 519 -15.27 15.26 18.66
N SER A 520 -14.00 15.49 18.29
CA SER A 520 -13.54 15.40 16.90
C SER A 520 -13.66 13.98 16.31
N ASN A 521 -13.43 12.95 17.12
CA ASN A 521 -13.57 11.55 16.73
C ASN A 521 -15.03 11.21 16.40
N ILE A 522 -16.00 11.64 17.24
CA ILE A 522 -17.43 11.47 16.95
C ILE A 522 -17.80 12.22 15.66
N MET A 523 -17.36 13.48 15.54
CA MET A 523 -17.64 14.30 14.35
C MET A 523 -17.09 13.67 13.08
N SER A 524 -15.95 12.98 13.14
CA SER A 524 -15.30 12.35 11.99
C SER A 524 -16.16 11.29 11.29
N TYR A 525 -17.16 10.71 11.98
CA TYR A 525 -18.11 9.77 11.38
C TYR A 525 -19.03 10.41 10.34
N ILE A 526 -19.15 11.75 10.32
CA ILE A 526 -19.85 12.47 9.24
C ILE A 526 -19.30 12.13 7.86
N ARG A 527 -18.04 11.68 7.80
CA ARG A 527 -17.36 11.29 6.57
C ARG A 527 -18.04 10.12 5.87
N LEU A 528 -18.64 9.19 6.63
CA LEU A 528 -19.39 8.06 6.09
C LEU A 528 -20.58 8.56 5.25
N PHE A 529 -21.29 9.55 5.77
CA PHE A 529 -22.37 10.24 5.05
C PHE A 529 -21.84 11.03 3.84
N ALA A 530 -20.85 11.91 4.05
CA ALA A 530 -20.37 12.81 2.99
C ALA A 530 -19.87 12.06 1.76
N VAL A 531 -19.09 10.99 1.97
CA VAL A 531 -18.52 10.19 0.88
C VAL A 531 -19.60 9.34 0.20
N GLY A 532 -20.50 8.71 0.98
CA GLY A 532 -21.61 7.95 0.42
C GLY A 532 -22.52 8.83 -0.46
N MET A 533 -22.88 10.02 0.04
CA MET A 533 -23.65 11.00 -0.73
C MET A 533 -22.93 11.48 -1.99
N ALA A 534 -21.61 11.70 -1.92
CA ALA A 534 -20.81 12.06 -3.09
C ALA A 534 -20.83 10.95 -4.15
N SER A 535 -20.71 9.68 -3.75
CA SER A 535 -20.80 8.52 -4.66
C SER A 535 -22.16 8.49 -5.38
N VAL A 536 -23.26 8.72 -4.64
CA VAL A 536 -24.61 8.79 -5.21
C VAL A 536 -24.74 9.95 -6.20
N ALA A 537 -24.26 11.15 -5.84
CA ALA A 537 -24.31 12.32 -6.70
C ALA A 537 -23.50 12.14 -7.99
N ILE A 538 -22.33 11.49 -7.92
CA ILE A 538 -21.52 11.14 -9.09
C ILE A 538 -22.28 10.18 -10.00
N ALA A 539 -22.86 9.11 -9.45
CA ALA A 539 -23.65 8.15 -10.23
C ALA A 539 -24.84 8.83 -10.93
N GLN A 540 -25.59 9.67 -10.20
CA GLN A 540 -26.70 10.44 -10.75
C GLN A 540 -26.27 11.40 -11.87
N SER A 541 -25.11 12.05 -11.73
CA SER A 541 -24.56 12.97 -12.74
C SER A 541 -24.25 12.23 -14.06
N PHE A 542 -23.58 11.08 -13.98
CA PHE A 542 -23.28 10.25 -15.15
C PHE A 542 -24.54 9.66 -15.79
N ASN A 543 -25.50 9.20 -14.97
CA ASN A 543 -26.80 8.73 -15.45
C ASN A 543 -27.55 9.84 -16.21
N SER A 544 -27.56 11.06 -15.66
CA SER A 544 -28.23 12.20 -16.30
C SER A 544 -27.56 12.58 -17.63
N MET A 545 -26.23 12.55 -17.68
CA MET A 545 -25.45 12.79 -18.90
C MET A 545 -25.74 11.74 -19.98
N ALA A 546 -25.80 10.47 -19.59
CA ALA A 546 -26.06 9.37 -20.51
C ALA A 546 -27.54 9.31 -20.95
N GLY A 547 -28.49 9.71 -20.11
CA GLY A 547 -29.93 9.55 -20.34
C GLY A 547 -30.41 10.11 -21.68
N GLY A 548 -29.91 11.27 -22.09
CA GLY A 548 -30.25 11.89 -23.38
C GLY A 548 -29.58 11.24 -24.60
N MET A 549 -28.58 10.37 -24.38
CA MET A 549 -27.77 9.72 -25.42
C MET A 549 -28.17 8.27 -25.65
N LEU A 550 -29.04 7.68 -24.81
CA LEU A 550 -29.39 6.24 -24.88
C LEU A 550 -30.30 5.86 -26.06
N SER A 551 -30.70 6.79 -26.93
CA SER A 551 -31.52 6.53 -28.11
C SER A 551 -30.77 6.77 -29.43
N GLY A 552 -30.99 5.90 -30.42
CA GLY A 552 -30.43 6.04 -31.77
C GLY A 552 -28.92 5.75 -31.84
N PHE A 553 -28.23 6.31 -32.84
CA PHE A 553 -26.79 6.10 -33.05
C PHE A 553 -25.92 6.58 -31.86
N ALA A 554 -26.44 7.52 -31.06
CA ALA A 554 -25.78 8.02 -29.85
C ALA A 554 -25.73 7.02 -28.69
N ALA A 555 -26.50 5.91 -28.76
CA ALA A 555 -26.61 4.93 -27.68
C ALA A 555 -25.26 4.31 -27.30
N ILE A 556 -24.37 4.10 -28.28
CA ILE A 556 -23.02 3.58 -28.04
C ILE A 556 -22.22 4.53 -27.15
N ALA A 557 -22.29 5.84 -27.42
CA ALA A 557 -21.62 6.86 -26.62
C ALA A 557 -22.25 6.97 -25.23
N GLY A 558 -23.58 6.87 -25.11
CA GLY A 558 -24.28 6.83 -23.81
C GLY A 558 -23.85 5.63 -22.95
N ILE A 559 -23.77 4.43 -23.53
CA ILE A 559 -23.29 3.23 -22.83
C ILE A 559 -21.84 3.42 -22.37
N LEU A 560 -20.98 3.97 -23.22
CA LEU A 560 -19.58 4.24 -22.88
C LEU A 560 -19.48 5.19 -21.67
N VAL A 561 -20.27 6.27 -21.65
CA VAL A 561 -20.33 7.23 -20.53
C VAL A 561 -20.76 6.53 -19.23
N LEU A 562 -21.78 5.66 -19.28
CA LEU A 562 -22.20 4.90 -18.10
C LEU A 562 -21.11 3.96 -17.60
N VAL A 563 -20.48 3.19 -18.49
CA VAL A 563 -19.40 2.25 -18.12
C VAL A 563 -18.25 3.00 -17.46
N ILE A 564 -17.79 4.10 -18.06
CA ILE A 564 -16.71 4.91 -17.51
C ILE A 564 -17.13 5.53 -16.17
N GLY A 565 -18.30 6.15 -16.11
CA GLY A 565 -18.80 6.83 -14.92
C GLY A 565 -18.95 5.90 -13.71
N HIS A 566 -19.59 4.75 -13.90
CA HIS A 566 -19.75 3.76 -12.83
C HIS A 566 -18.43 3.07 -12.45
N SER A 567 -17.54 2.81 -13.43
CA SER A 567 -16.21 2.26 -13.13
C SER A 567 -15.39 3.23 -12.29
N LEU A 568 -15.39 4.52 -12.64
CA LEU A 568 -14.72 5.56 -11.88
C LEU A 568 -15.33 5.68 -10.48
N ASN A 569 -16.66 5.69 -10.37
CA ASN A 569 -17.32 5.79 -9.07
C ASN A 569 -17.00 4.59 -8.16
N LEU A 570 -16.90 3.38 -8.72
CA LEU A 570 -16.51 2.18 -8.00
C LEU A 570 -15.06 2.27 -7.50
N VAL A 571 -14.12 2.71 -8.35
CA VAL A 571 -12.71 2.90 -7.95
C VAL A 571 -12.59 3.96 -6.85
N MET A 572 -13.26 5.10 -7.00
CA MET A 572 -13.27 6.16 -5.99
C MET A 572 -13.91 5.69 -4.68
N GLY A 573 -14.97 4.89 -4.75
CA GLY A 573 -15.61 4.27 -3.59
C GLY A 573 -14.66 3.36 -2.83
N LEU A 574 -13.94 2.46 -3.53
CA LEU A 574 -12.95 1.56 -2.92
C LEU A 574 -11.79 2.33 -2.26
N LEU A 575 -11.24 3.33 -2.95
CA LEU A 575 -10.20 4.20 -2.39
C LEU A 575 -10.71 4.92 -1.14
N SER A 576 -11.96 5.41 -1.18
CA SER A 576 -12.56 6.09 -0.05
C SER A 576 -12.76 5.15 1.14
N VAL A 577 -13.12 3.88 0.93
CA VAL A 577 -13.18 2.88 2.01
C VAL A 577 -11.82 2.73 2.69
N VAL A 578 -10.74 2.62 1.91
CA VAL A 578 -9.37 2.47 2.45
C VAL A 578 -8.95 3.72 3.23
N VAL A 579 -9.21 4.92 2.73
CA VAL A 579 -8.78 6.16 3.39
C VAL A 579 -9.68 6.52 4.58
N HIS A 580 -10.97 6.18 4.51
CA HIS A 580 -11.97 6.68 5.45
C HIS A 580 -12.57 5.60 6.34
N GLY A 581 -13.00 4.48 5.78
CA GLY A 581 -13.59 3.37 6.53
C GLY A 581 -12.58 2.62 7.39
N VAL A 582 -11.38 2.39 6.86
CA VAL A 582 -10.28 1.80 7.64
C VAL A 582 -9.81 2.77 8.72
N ARG A 583 -9.67 4.07 8.37
CA ARG A 583 -9.26 5.10 9.34
C ARG A 583 -10.13 5.07 10.59
N LEU A 584 -11.46 5.10 10.45
CA LEU A 584 -12.40 5.05 11.59
C LEU A 584 -12.16 3.85 12.53
N ASN A 585 -11.74 2.71 12.00
CA ASN A 585 -11.40 1.54 12.81
C ASN A 585 -9.98 1.58 13.38
N LEU A 586 -8.98 2.05 12.62
CA LEU A 586 -7.55 2.04 12.97
C LEU A 586 -7.06 3.26 13.75
N LEU A 587 -7.76 4.38 13.72
CA LEU A 587 -7.38 5.58 14.46
C LEU A 587 -8.41 5.88 15.53
N GLU A 588 -9.68 6.06 15.15
CA GLU A 588 -10.71 6.51 16.09
C GLU A 588 -11.09 5.39 17.09
N PHE A 589 -11.40 4.17 16.63
CA PHE A 589 -11.77 3.05 17.52
C PHE A 589 -10.59 2.49 18.31
N SER A 590 -9.50 2.12 17.64
CA SER A 590 -8.32 1.56 18.31
C SER A 590 -7.59 2.59 19.17
N GLY A 591 -7.59 3.87 18.78
CA GLY A 591 -7.06 4.94 19.61
C GLY A 591 -7.84 5.11 20.91
N GLN A 592 -9.17 5.02 20.87
CA GLN A 592 -10.00 5.02 22.09
C GLN A 592 -9.76 3.77 22.95
N LEU A 593 -9.45 2.63 22.33
CA LEU A 593 -9.10 1.40 23.05
C LEU A 593 -7.69 1.48 23.68
N GLY A 594 -6.81 2.35 23.17
CA GLY A 594 -5.40 2.41 23.57
C GLY A 594 -4.53 1.37 22.84
N MET A 595 -4.91 0.97 21.63
CA MET A 595 -4.10 0.11 20.77
C MET A 595 -3.17 0.95 19.88
N GLU A 596 -1.91 0.54 19.81
CA GLU A 596 -0.85 1.19 19.04
C GLU A 596 -0.54 0.47 17.73
N TRP A 597 -0.93 -0.82 17.60
CA TRP A 597 -0.64 -1.65 16.42
C TRP A 597 0.85 -1.85 16.13
N THR A 598 1.67 -1.83 17.18
CA THR A 598 3.14 -1.99 17.12
C THR A 598 3.58 -3.45 17.18
N GLY A 599 2.66 -4.40 16.96
CA GLY A 599 2.94 -5.82 17.04
C GLY A 599 3.86 -6.33 15.95
N ILE A 600 4.60 -7.40 16.26
CA ILE A 600 5.45 -8.12 15.31
C ILE A 600 4.74 -9.41 14.93
N SER A 601 4.62 -9.72 13.64
CA SER A 601 4.00 -10.97 13.21
C SER A 601 4.82 -12.18 13.65
N TYR A 602 4.17 -13.23 14.12
CA TYR A 602 4.83 -14.51 14.38
C TYR A 602 5.21 -15.22 13.08
N GLU A 603 6.49 -15.12 12.73
CA GLU A 603 7.11 -15.75 11.57
C GLU A 603 8.16 -16.77 12.03
N PRO A 604 7.83 -18.05 12.18
CA PRO A 604 8.79 -19.03 12.69
C PRO A 604 9.93 -19.25 11.70
N PHE A 605 11.14 -19.41 12.24
CA PHE A 605 12.32 -19.80 11.49
C PHE A 605 12.12 -21.19 10.90
N SER A 606 11.75 -21.24 9.63
CA SER A 606 11.24 -22.43 8.96
C SER A 606 11.83 -22.62 7.58
N GLN A 607 11.85 -23.87 7.11
CA GLN A 607 12.24 -24.20 5.75
C GLN A 607 11.06 -23.98 4.80
N THR A 608 11.13 -22.93 3.97
CA THR A 608 10.16 -22.57 2.94
C THR A 608 10.44 -23.22 1.59
N VAL A 609 11.70 -23.54 1.26
CA VAL A 609 12.11 -24.28 0.05
C VAL A 609 12.88 -25.55 0.43
N GLN A 610 12.61 -26.66 -0.26
CA GLN A 610 13.36 -27.90 -0.09
C GLN A 610 14.78 -27.74 -0.64
N GLU A 611 15.77 -28.08 0.19
CA GLU A 611 17.16 -28.27 -0.27
C GLU A 611 17.21 -29.66 -0.93
N ASN A 612 17.19 -29.70 -2.27
CA ASN A 612 17.42 -30.93 -3.03
C ASN A 612 18.91 -31.21 -3.20
#